data_AF-X1PHR1-F1
#
_entry.id   AF-X1PHR1-F1
#
_cell.length_a   1.000
_cell.length_b   1.000
_cell.length_c   1.000
_cell.angle_alpha   90.00
_cell.angle_beta   90.00
_cell.angle_gamma   90.00
#
_symmetry.space_group_name_H-M   'P 1'
#
loop_
_entity.id
_entity.type
_entity.pdbx_description
1 polymer ?
#
loop_
_entity_poly.entity_id
_entity_poly.type
_entity_poly.pdbx_seq_one_letter_code
_entity_poly.pdbx_strand_id
1 'polypeptide(L)'
;MRFVRRYLVPRLIQYVLVIWLGITIVFFIPRLMPTDPVETQISTLQTQGAYLDPAAMEEMVSTLQEMYGLKGGLLEQYVSFWKRLFTGDFGPSLFMYPTPVIQLIGRALPWTVGLLLVSTVLGWIIGNISGGLTGYFRQSRILKIIDGVAMFVRPIPYYNGPEKQESYPGIGKDD
;
A
#
# COMPACT_ATOMS: atom_id res chain seq x y z
N MET A 1 -30.82 -15.85 -18.54
CA MET A 1 -29.69 -15.03 -18.01
C MET A 1 -30.06 -14.15 -16.79
N ARG A 2 -30.98 -14.57 -15.90
CA ARG A 2 -31.37 -13.76 -14.72
C ARG A 2 -30.29 -13.74 -13.61
N PHE A 3 -29.58 -14.85 -13.41
CA PHE A 3 -28.48 -14.94 -12.45
C PHE A 3 -27.33 -13.97 -12.78
N VAL A 4 -26.89 -13.94 -14.05
CA VAL A 4 -25.81 -13.06 -14.51
C VAL A 4 -26.16 -11.59 -14.29
N ARG A 5 -27.36 -11.16 -14.71
CA ARG A 5 -27.79 -9.77 -14.59
C ARG A 5 -28.09 -9.33 -13.14
N ARG A 6 -28.52 -10.25 -12.27
CA ARG A 6 -28.91 -9.93 -10.88
C ARG A 6 -27.77 -10.07 -9.87
N TYR A 7 -26.79 -10.93 -10.12
CA TYR A 7 -25.70 -11.22 -9.18
C TYR A 7 -24.31 -10.88 -9.71
N LEU A 8 -23.96 -11.32 -10.93
CA LEU A 8 -22.61 -11.11 -11.48
C LEU A 8 -22.36 -9.65 -11.88
N VAL A 9 -23.31 -9.04 -12.60
CA VAL A 9 -23.16 -7.65 -13.07
C VAL A 9 -23.00 -6.66 -11.92
N PRO A 10 -23.85 -6.65 -10.87
CA PRO A 10 -23.67 -5.72 -9.75
C PRO A 10 -22.34 -5.91 -9.02
N ARG A 11 -21.88 -7.16 -8.85
CA ARG A 11 -20.60 -7.46 -8.20
C ARG A 11 -19.41 -6.98 -9.02
N LEU A 12 -19.42 -7.22 -10.33
CA LEU A 12 -18.36 -6.73 -11.22
C LEU A 12 -18.30 -5.20 -11.24
N ILE A 13 -19.45 -4.53 -11.31
CA ILE A 13 -19.53 -3.07 -11.22
C ILE A 13 -18.95 -2.60 -9.88
N GLN A 14 -19.31 -3.24 -8.77
CA GLN A 14 -18.76 -2.90 -7.46
C GLN A 14 -17.23 -3.04 -7.42
N TYR A 15 -16.67 -4.12 -7.95
CA TYR A 15 -15.22 -4.30 -7.99
C TYR A 15 -14.52 -3.26 -8.85
N VAL A 16 -15.05 -2.97 -10.05
CA VAL A 16 -14.50 -1.93 -10.92
C VAL A 16 -14.56 -0.57 -10.23
N LEU A 17 -15.67 -0.23 -9.58
CA LEU A 17 -15.80 1.04 -8.85
C LEU A 17 -14.80 1.14 -7.69
N VAL A 18 -14.62 0.08 -6.91
CA VAL A 18 -13.66 0.06 -5.80
C VAL A 18 -12.22 0.24 -6.31
N ILE A 19 -11.85 -0.48 -7.38
CA ILE A 19 -10.52 -0.38 -7.99
C ILE A 19 -10.31 1.03 -8.56
N TRP A 20 -11.27 1.54 -9.33
CA TRP A 20 -11.21 2.87 -9.91
C TRP A 20 -11.10 3.97 -8.86
N LEU A 21 -11.89 3.88 -7.79
CA LEU A 21 -11.84 4.82 -6.67
C LEU A 21 -10.50 4.73 -5.94
N GLY A 22 -10.02 3.51 -5.66
CA GLY A 22 -8.73 3.30 -5.00
C GLY A 22 -7.56 3.87 -5.81
N ILE A 23 -7.52 3.61 -7.12
CA ILE A 23 -6.52 4.17 -8.03
C ILE A 23 -6.59 5.70 -8.06
N THR A 24 -7.79 6.25 -8.10
CA THR A 24 -8.00 7.71 -8.09
C THR A 24 -7.50 8.32 -6.78
N ILE A 25 -7.79 7.70 -5.64
CA ILE A 25 -7.27 8.14 -4.33
C ILE A 25 -5.74 8.08 -4.33
N VAL A 26 -5.14 6.97 -4.76
CA VAL A 26 -3.67 6.82 -4.83
C VAL A 26 -3.03 7.86 -5.74
N PHE A 27 -3.69 8.23 -6.84
CA PHE A 27 -3.25 9.32 -7.71
C PHE A 27 -3.25 10.67 -6.99
N PHE A 28 -4.25 10.95 -6.16
CA PHE A 28 -4.36 12.23 -5.45
C PHE A 28 -3.49 12.31 -4.19
N ILE A 29 -3.25 11.21 -3.47
CA ILE A 29 -2.42 11.20 -2.24
C ILE A 29 -1.12 12.02 -2.39
N PRO A 30 -0.23 11.74 -3.36
CA PRO A 30 1.02 12.47 -3.48
C PRO A 30 0.83 13.93 -3.93
N ARG A 31 -0.25 14.25 -4.64
CA ARG A 31 -0.57 15.60 -5.12
C ARG A 31 -1.20 16.49 -4.04
N LEU A 32 -1.68 15.88 -2.97
CA LEU A 32 -2.20 16.56 -1.78
C LEU A 32 -1.14 16.66 -0.67
N MET A 33 0.01 16.01 -0.83
CA MET A 33 1.12 16.19 0.11
C MET A 33 1.64 17.62 0.03
N PRO A 34 2.01 18.22 1.17
CA PRO A 34 2.50 19.60 1.21
C PRO A 34 3.88 19.76 0.56
N THR A 35 4.61 18.67 0.35
CA THR A 35 5.99 18.67 -0.13
C THR A 35 6.06 18.06 -1.53
N ASP A 36 6.67 18.77 -2.49
CA ASP A 36 6.87 18.28 -3.85
C ASP A 36 8.03 17.25 -3.89
N PRO A 37 7.82 16.03 -4.39
CA PRO A 37 8.86 15.01 -4.48
C PRO A 37 10.07 15.43 -5.33
N VAL A 38 9.88 16.32 -6.31
CA VAL A 38 10.96 16.88 -7.14
C VAL A 38 11.83 17.81 -6.29
N GLU A 39 11.23 18.69 -5.50
CA GLU A 39 11.94 19.60 -4.59
C GLU A 39 12.70 18.82 -3.50
N THR A 40 12.12 17.76 -2.94
CA THR A 40 12.83 16.91 -1.97
C THR A 40 14.04 16.22 -2.59
N GLN A 41 13.93 15.82 -3.85
CA GLN A 41 15.04 15.15 -4.52
C GLN A 41 16.17 16.13 -4.85
N ILE A 42 15.82 17.34 -5.29
CA ILE A 42 16.80 18.40 -5.60
C ILE A 42 17.51 18.86 -4.34
N SER A 43 16.80 19.10 -3.24
CA SER A 43 17.42 19.48 -1.96
C SER A 43 18.34 18.37 -1.44
N THR A 44 17.96 17.10 -1.60
CA THR A 44 18.83 15.95 -1.29
C THR A 44 20.11 15.94 -2.14
N LEU A 45 20.04 16.29 -3.42
CA LEU A 45 21.22 16.35 -4.29
C LEU A 45 22.12 17.54 -3.97
N GLN A 46 21.54 18.71 -3.68
CA GLN A 46 22.28 19.90 -3.27
C GLN A 46 23.03 19.68 -1.96
N THR A 47 22.40 19.04 -0.97
CA THR A 47 23.05 18.66 0.30
C THR A 47 24.18 17.64 0.12
N GLN A 48 24.11 16.81 -0.92
CA GLN A 48 25.19 15.89 -1.31
C GLN A 48 26.32 16.58 -2.09
N GLY A 49 26.26 17.90 -2.27
CA GLY A 49 27.31 18.69 -2.93
C GLY A 49 27.19 18.77 -4.45
N ALA A 50 26.06 18.35 -5.03
CA ALA A 50 25.80 18.53 -6.46
C ALA A 50 25.40 19.99 -6.74
N TYR A 51 26.39 20.83 -7.02
CA TYR A 51 26.18 22.18 -7.56
C TYR A 51 26.08 22.10 -9.08
N LEU A 52 24.85 22.09 -9.59
CA LEU A 52 24.59 22.17 -11.02
C LEU A 52 24.48 23.64 -11.44
N ASP A 53 24.93 23.94 -12.66
CA ASP A 53 24.62 25.20 -13.35
C ASP A 53 23.08 25.38 -13.40
N PRO A 54 22.53 26.60 -13.21
CA PRO A 54 21.09 26.86 -13.32
C PRO A 54 20.39 26.18 -14.50
N ALA A 55 21.01 26.16 -15.69
CA ALA A 55 20.42 25.52 -16.86
C ALA A 55 20.31 23.99 -16.71
N ALA A 56 21.33 23.35 -16.13
CA ALA A 56 21.32 21.91 -15.87
C ALA A 56 20.34 21.53 -14.74
N MET A 57 20.12 22.42 -13.79
CA MET A 57 19.13 22.23 -12.74
C MET A 57 17.69 22.22 -13.30
N GLU A 58 17.35 23.16 -14.18
CA GLU A 58 16.03 23.21 -14.83
C GLU A 58 15.74 21.96 -15.67
N GLU A 59 16.74 21.47 -16.42
CA GLU A 59 16.63 20.22 -17.17
C GLU A 59 16.39 19.02 -16.25
N MET A 60 17.06 18.99 -15.10
CA MET A 60 16.87 17.93 -14.11
C MET A 60 15.49 17.95 -13.47
N VAL A 61 14.98 19.14 -13.08
CA VAL A 61 13.60 19.33 -12.58
C VAL A 61 12.61 18.76 -13.59
N SER A 62 12.74 19.17 -14.86
CA SER A 62 11.89 18.73 -15.96
C SER A 62 11.93 17.20 -16.11
N THR A 63 13.11 16.60 -16.05
CA THR A 63 13.28 15.14 -16.15
C THR A 63 12.62 14.41 -14.98
N LEU A 64 12.77 14.90 -13.75
CA LEU A 64 12.14 14.33 -12.57
C LEU A 64 10.60 14.43 -12.62
N GLN A 65 10.08 15.58 -13.03
CA GLN A 65 8.64 15.77 -13.24
C GLN A 65 8.08 14.78 -14.28
N GLU A 66 8.84 14.48 -15.33
CA GLU A 66 8.43 13.50 -16.34
C GLU A 66 8.43 12.08 -15.79
N MET A 67 9.50 11.67 -15.10
CA MET A 67 9.60 10.34 -14.50
C MET A 67 8.50 10.07 -13.46
N TYR A 68 8.14 11.09 -12.67
CA TYR A 68 7.04 11.03 -11.72
C TYR A 68 5.65 11.22 -12.36
N GLY A 69 5.57 11.54 -13.66
CA GLY A 69 4.29 11.73 -14.34
C GLY A 69 3.53 12.98 -13.89
N LEU A 70 4.27 14.03 -13.53
CA LEU A 70 3.78 15.34 -13.08
C LEU A 70 3.72 16.37 -14.21
N LYS A 71 4.16 16.03 -15.42
CA LYS A 71 4.05 16.90 -16.61
C LYS A 71 2.63 16.93 -17.18
N GLY A 72 2.23 18.10 -17.67
CA GLY A 72 0.96 18.31 -18.38
C GLY A 72 -0.22 18.62 -17.47
N GLY A 73 -1.41 18.71 -18.06
CA GLY A 73 -2.66 18.97 -17.33
C GLY A 73 -3.07 17.80 -16.42
N LEU A 74 -3.89 18.05 -15.39
CA LEU A 74 -4.33 17.01 -14.45
C LEU A 74 -4.95 15.78 -15.12
N LEU A 75 -5.75 15.99 -16.18
CA LEU A 75 -6.38 14.91 -16.91
C LEU A 75 -5.36 14.08 -17.71
N GLU A 76 -4.35 14.73 -18.30
CA GLU A 76 -3.27 14.04 -19.01
C GLU A 76 -2.44 13.19 -18.06
N GLN A 77 -2.11 13.74 -16.88
CA GLN A 77 -1.43 13.01 -15.82
C GLN A 77 -2.25 11.80 -15.36
N TYR A 78 -3.56 11.95 -15.20
CA TYR A 78 -4.44 10.86 -14.78
C TYR A 78 -4.51 9.75 -15.83
N VAL A 79 -4.69 10.08 -17.11
CA VAL A 79 -4.71 9.09 -18.20
C VAL A 79 -3.35 8.42 -18.36
N SER A 80 -2.25 9.18 -18.24
CA SER A 80 -0.89 8.64 -18.24
C SER A 80 -0.66 7.68 -17.08
N PHE A 81 -1.14 8.00 -15.88
CA PHE A 81 -1.07 7.13 -14.70
C PHE A 81 -1.75 5.78 -14.94
N TRP A 82 -2.96 5.80 -15.54
CA TRP A 82 -3.65 4.56 -15.92
C TRP A 82 -2.88 3.75 -16.97
N LYS A 83 -2.33 4.41 -18.00
CA LYS A 83 -1.54 3.73 -19.03
C LYS A 83 -0.32 3.04 -18.41
N ARG A 84 0.41 3.77 -17.57
CA ARG A 84 1.60 3.30 -16.83
C ARG A 84 1.28 2.11 -15.92
N LEU A 85 0.14 2.16 -15.22
CA LEU A 85 -0.37 1.06 -14.41
C LEU A 85 -0.57 -0.23 -15.22
N PHE A 86 -1.18 -0.14 -16.40
CA PHE A 86 -1.41 -1.31 -17.27
C PHE A 86 -0.13 -1.82 -17.94
N THR A 87 0.87 -0.97 -18.15
CA THR A 87 2.20 -1.39 -18.64
C THR A 87 3.12 -1.92 -17.54
N GLY A 88 2.70 -1.85 -16.27
CA GLY A 88 3.52 -2.24 -15.12
C GLY A 88 4.67 -1.28 -14.83
N ASP A 89 4.64 -0.08 -15.39
CA ASP A 89 5.61 0.98 -15.10
C ASP A 89 5.04 1.86 -13.98
N PHE A 90 5.54 1.66 -12.77
CA PHE A 90 5.15 2.47 -11.61
C PHE A 90 6.09 3.64 -11.35
N GLY A 91 7.11 3.83 -12.20
CA GLY A 91 8.15 4.83 -12.00
C GLY A 91 9.07 4.55 -10.80
N PRO A 92 9.97 5.51 -10.50
CA PRO A 92 10.81 5.45 -9.31
C PRO A 92 10.01 5.76 -8.04
N SER A 93 10.45 5.18 -6.93
CA SER A 93 9.89 5.45 -5.60
C SER A 93 10.14 6.90 -5.20
N LEU A 94 9.10 7.59 -4.72
CA LEU A 94 9.20 8.96 -4.19
C LEU A 94 10.11 9.03 -2.94
N PHE A 95 10.19 7.93 -2.17
CA PHE A 95 10.94 7.88 -0.91
C PHE A 95 12.28 7.16 -1.03
N MET A 96 12.44 6.31 -2.05
CA MET A 96 13.63 5.46 -2.24
C MET A 96 14.20 5.64 -3.65
N TYR A 97 14.21 6.87 -4.15
CA TYR A 97 14.80 7.21 -5.43
C TYR A 97 16.29 6.80 -5.48
N PRO A 98 16.81 6.23 -6.58
CA PRO A 98 16.16 6.02 -7.90
C PRO A 98 15.46 4.66 -8.06
N THR A 99 15.17 3.94 -6.97
CA THR A 99 14.67 2.56 -7.05
C THR A 99 13.27 2.50 -7.68
N PRO A 100 13.07 1.72 -8.77
CA PRO A 100 11.74 1.53 -9.36
C PRO A 100 10.78 0.82 -8.39
N VAL A 101 9.53 1.30 -8.32
CA VAL A 101 8.51 0.76 -7.42
C VAL A 101 8.23 -0.73 -7.71
N ILE A 102 8.26 -1.14 -8.98
CA ILE A 102 8.07 -2.55 -9.35
C ILE A 102 9.11 -3.48 -8.72
N GLN A 103 10.34 -3.02 -8.51
CA GLN A 103 11.38 -3.81 -7.84
C GLN A 103 11.09 -3.95 -6.34
N LEU A 104 10.61 -2.89 -5.70
CA LEU A 104 10.21 -2.93 -4.29
C LEU A 104 9.04 -3.91 -4.08
N ILE A 105 8.04 -3.84 -4.97
CA ILE A 105 6.93 -4.80 -4.99
C ILE A 105 7.47 -6.23 -5.18
N GLY A 106 8.34 -6.44 -6.17
CA GLY A 106 8.93 -7.76 -6.45
C GLY A 106 9.73 -8.36 -5.28
N ARG A 107 10.37 -7.52 -4.47
CA ARG A 107 11.08 -7.97 -3.25
C ARG A 107 10.14 -8.32 -2.11
N ALA A 108 9.07 -7.55 -1.93
CA ALA A 108 8.12 -7.74 -0.82
C ALA A 108 7.10 -8.85 -1.09
N LEU A 109 6.65 -8.98 -2.34
CA LEU A 109 5.52 -9.83 -2.74
C LEU A 109 5.71 -11.32 -2.37
N PRO A 110 6.90 -11.96 -2.56
CA PRO A 110 7.10 -13.36 -2.17
C PRO A 110 6.89 -13.59 -0.67
N TRP A 111 7.34 -12.67 0.18
CA TRP A 111 7.18 -12.78 1.62
C TRP A 111 5.72 -12.61 2.03
N THR A 112 5.02 -11.62 1.47
CA THR A 112 3.59 -11.40 1.75
C THR A 112 2.76 -12.60 1.32
N VAL A 113 2.99 -13.11 0.11
CA VAL A 113 2.27 -14.30 -0.40
C VAL A 113 2.62 -15.53 0.43
N GLY A 114 3.89 -15.74 0.77
CA GLY A 114 4.32 -16.85 1.60
C GLY A 114 3.65 -16.84 2.98
N LEU A 115 3.67 -15.69 3.67
CA LEU A 115 3.03 -15.52 4.96
C LEU A 115 1.52 -15.68 4.89
N LEU A 116 0.86 -15.09 3.89
CA LEU A 116 -0.57 -15.20 3.68
C LEU A 116 -0.98 -16.66 3.46
N LEU A 117 -0.29 -17.38 2.58
CA LEU A 117 -0.59 -18.77 2.28
C LEU A 117 -0.37 -19.66 3.50
N VAL A 118 0.78 -19.56 4.16
CA VAL A 118 1.10 -20.39 5.33
C VAL A 118 0.12 -20.13 6.47
N SER A 119 -0.15 -18.86 6.80
CA SER A 119 -1.11 -18.51 7.85
C SER A 119 -2.54 -18.96 7.51
N THR A 120 -2.97 -18.81 6.25
CA THR A 120 -4.28 -19.25 5.80
C THR A 120 -4.42 -20.77 5.88
N VAL A 121 -3.42 -21.51 5.42
CA VAL A 121 -3.43 -22.98 5.45
C VAL A 121 -3.43 -23.48 6.89
N LEU A 122 -2.54 -22.96 7.75
CA LEU A 122 -2.49 -23.34 9.16
C LEU A 122 -3.80 -22.98 9.88
N GLY A 123 -4.31 -21.76 9.68
CA GLY A 123 -5.57 -21.31 10.25
C GLY A 123 -6.75 -22.15 9.78
N TRP A 124 -6.78 -22.52 8.50
CA TRP A 124 -7.80 -23.39 7.93
C TRP A 124 -7.74 -24.80 8.51
N ILE A 125 -6.55 -25.41 8.61
CA ILE A 125 -6.35 -26.75 9.19
C ILE A 125 -6.78 -26.75 10.66
N ILE A 126 -6.21 -25.85 11.47
CA ILE A 126 -6.50 -25.76 12.91
C ILE A 126 -7.98 -25.44 13.13
N GLY A 127 -8.54 -24.51 12.36
CA GLY A 127 -9.94 -24.12 12.45
C GLY A 127 -10.90 -25.26 12.13
N ASN A 128 -10.64 -26.03 11.07
CA ASN A 128 -11.48 -27.18 10.71
C ASN A 128 -11.36 -28.33 11.73
N ILE A 129 -10.16 -28.64 12.21
CA ILE A 129 -9.95 -29.69 13.21
C ILE A 129 -10.64 -29.32 14.52
N SER A 130 -10.39 -28.12 15.05
CA SER A 130 -11.00 -27.66 16.30
C SER A 130 -12.53 -27.57 16.17
N GLY A 131 -13.03 -26.99 15.07
CA GLY A 131 -14.46 -26.92 14.80
C GLY A 131 -15.12 -28.30 14.67
N GLY A 132 -14.45 -29.24 14.00
CA GLY A 132 -14.91 -30.62 13.86
C GLY A 132 -14.95 -31.37 15.20
N LEU A 133 -13.90 -31.24 16.02
CA LEU A 133 -13.83 -31.85 17.36
C LEU A 133 -14.91 -31.31 18.30
N THR A 134 -15.13 -29.99 18.35
CA THR A 134 -16.22 -29.40 19.14
C THR A 134 -17.59 -29.89 18.66
N GLY A 135 -17.79 -30.00 17.34
CA GLY A 135 -19.03 -30.51 16.75
C GLY A 135 -19.31 -31.97 17.12
N TYR A 136 -18.29 -32.83 17.07
CA TYR A 136 -18.41 -34.27 17.34
C TYR A 136 -18.50 -34.59 18.85
N PHE A 137 -17.68 -33.95 19.69
CA PHE A 137 -17.62 -34.20 21.13
C PHE A 137 -18.31 -33.11 21.96
N ARG A 138 -19.59 -32.87 21.64
CA ARG A 138 -20.41 -31.78 22.19
C ARG A 138 -20.53 -31.73 23.73
N GLN A 139 -20.24 -32.84 24.43
CA GLN A 139 -20.27 -32.93 25.89
C GLN A 139 -18.90 -32.72 26.59
N SER A 140 -17.79 -32.63 25.85
CA SER A 140 -16.46 -32.45 26.44
C SER A 140 -16.30 -31.06 27.06
N ARG A 141 -16.04 -30.98 28.37
CA ARG A 141 -15.81 -29.72 29.09
C ARG A 141 -14.51 -29.03 28.64
N ILE A 142 -13.50 -29.78 28.23
CA ILE A 142 -12.20 -29.26 27.80
C ILE A 142 -12.35 -28.47 26.48
N LEU A 143 -13.10 -28.99 25.51
CA LEU A 143 -13.31 -28.31 24.23
C LEU A 143 -14.12 -27.01 24.39
N LYS A 144 -15.06 -26.96 25.33
CA LYS A 144 -15.80 -25.73 25.67
C LYS A 144 -14.92 -24.65 26.30
N ILE A 145 -13.93 -25.03 27.11
CA ILE A 145 -12.95 -24.11 27.67
C ILE A 145 -12.06 -23.55 26.55
N ILE A 146 -11.59 -24.41 25.64
CA ILE A 146 -10.77 -24.00 24.49
C ILE A 146 -11.54 -23.01 23.60
N ASP A 147 -12.80 -23.27 23.27
CA ASP A 147 -13.63 -22.35 22.50
C ASP A 147 -13.89 -21.03 23.24
N GLY A 148 -14.12 -21.07 24.54
CA GLY A 148 -14.27 -19.86 25.36
C GLY A 148 -13.01 -18.98 25.36
N VAL A 149 -11.83 -19.59 25.47
CA VAL A 149 -10.54 -18.88 25.37
C VAL A 149 -10.35 -18.30 23.96
N ALA A 150 -10.68 -19.05 22.90
CA ALA A 150 -10.57 -18.56 21.53
C ALA A 150 -11.50 -17.38 21.25
N MET A 151 -12.72 -17.37 21.80
CA MET A 151 -13.65 -16.24 21.73
C MET A 151 -13.13 -15.01 22.48
N PHE A 152 -12.32 -15.20 23.52
CA PHE A 152 -11.70 -14.11 24.26
C PHE A 152 -10.47 -13.53 23.55
N VAL A 153 -9.74 -14.33 22.77
CA VAL A 153 -8.58 -13.88 21.99
C VAL A 153 -9.01 -13.15 20.71
N ARG A 154 -10.12 -13.56 20.09
CA ARG A 154 -10.64 -12.96 18.84
C ARG A 154 -10.76 -11.43 18.82
N PRO A 155 -11.21 -10.75 19.90
CA PRO A 155 -11.35 -9.30 19.94
C PRO A 155 -10.03 -8.57 20.23
N ILE A 156 -8.95 -9.28 20.58
CA ILE A 156 -7.66 -8.65 20.89
C ILE A 156 -7.12 -8.03 19.60
N PRO A 157 -6.96 -6.70 19.54
CA PRO A 157 -6.37 -6.04 18.38
C PRO A 157 -4.94 -6.52 18.21
N TYR A 158 -4.57 -6.86 16.98
CA TYR A 158 -3.22 -7.36 16.67
C TYR A 158 -2.13 -6.29 16.86
N TYR A 159 -2.49 -5.01 16.98
CA TYR A 159 -1.55 -3.89 16.99
C TYR A 159 -1.75 -2.97 18.21
N ASN A 160 -1.12 -3.33 19.34
CA ASN A 160 -1.05 -2.51 20.55
C ASN A 160 0.42 -2.28 20.93
N GLY A 161 1.20 -1.65 20.04
CA GLY A 161 2.54 -1.16 20.38
C GLY A 161 2.44 0.30 20.85
N PRO A 162 3.17 0.74 21.90
CA PRO A 162 3.26 2.15 22.22
C PRO A 162 3.86 2.87 21.00
N GLU A 163 3.10 3.81 20.46
CA GLU A 163 3.55 4.75 19.44
C GLU A 163 4.73 5.52 20.04
N LYS A 164 5.95 5.08 19.77
CA LYS A 164 7.12 5.94 19.95
C LYS A 164 6.98 7.01 18.87
N GLN A 165 6.38 8.13 19.24
CA GLN A 165 6.57 9.40 18.56
C GLN A 165 8.08 9.64 18.55
N GLU A 166 8.71 9.27 17.44
CA GLU A 166 10.09 9.63 17.17
C GLU A 166 10.08 11.14 16.97
N SER A 167 10.52 11.85 18.00
CA SER A 167 10.69 13.30 17.99
C SER A 167 11.50 13.71 16.77
N TYR A 168 10.83 14.27 15.78
CA TYR A 168 11.48 15.07 14.76
C TYR A 168 12.16 16.23 15.49
N PRO A 169 13.49 16.40 15.38
CA PRO A 169 14.15 17.53 16.00
C PRO A 169 13.57 18.80 15.38
N GLY A 170 12.86 19.57 16.20
CA GLY A 170 12.32 20.86 15.82
C GLY A 170 13.44 21.73 15.27
N ILE A 171 13.29 22.11 14.00
CA ILE A 171 14.05 23.19 13.41
C ILE A 171 13.84 24.42 14.29
N GLY A 172 14.97 24.99 14.73
CA GLY A 172 15.02 26.17 15.58
C GLY A 172 14.09 27.25 15.06
N LYS A 173 13.27 27.79 15.97
CA LYS A 173 12.82 29.16 15.85
C LYS A 173 13.94 30.00 16.43
N ASP A 174 14.62 30.68 15.53
CA ASP A 174 15.54 31.74 15.84
C ASP A 174 14.69 32.93 16.33
N ASP A 175 14.81 33.23 17.63
CA ASP A 175 14.48 34.54 18.22
C ASP A 175 15.77 35.36 18.34
#